data_AF-A0A935B1M6-F1
#
_entry.id   AF-A0A935B1M6-F1
#
_cell.length_a   1.000
_cell.length_b   1.000
_cell.length_c   1.000
_cell.angle_alpha   90.00
_cell.angle_beta   90.00
_cell.angle_gamma   90.00
#
_symmetry.space_group_name_H-M   'P 1'
#
loop_
_entity.id
_entity.type
_entity.pdbx_description
1 polymer ?
#
loop_
_entity_poly.entity_id
_entity_poly.type
_entity_poly.pdbx_seq_one_letter_code
_entity_poly.pdbx_strand_id
1 'polypeptide(L)'
;MTHGFRTQPMLMLAAAVYLRSTKNVTITEVLYGAYDARNEETNTAPVFSLRPFLDLIDWSTAFEQWDRFGSLGAFVDVVARGDARHPDARLSKTMRNVADGLALNRVEHTRRSAKSAIESARSRAEEPAATAPRQTSQLLRSWSGSSSALSHLPHRQRAERLPARAHAASYAEMIEVLLAQGQLAQAATVARESLVSLVLLAREPAADLAQPAGRARWERALNSCAGDKADPPELAPISAAWSSIREVRNDLAHAGYTRTNLKTPKIRTNTHNACQRIVNLLKQPPLHAIDLLATPPDEAEEANDA
;
A
#
# COMPACT_ATOMS: atom_id res chain seq x y z
N MET A 1 -17.41 15.22 35.57
CA MET A 1 -16.51 16.37 35.77
C MET A 1 -17.33 17.65 35.68
N THR A 2 -17.84 18.19 36.79
CA THR A 2 -18.71 19.40 36.78
C THR A 2 -18.04 20.64 37.37
N HIS A 3 -16.93 20.53 38.12
CA HIS A 3 -16.23 21.68 38.73
C HIS A 3 -14.71 21.71 38.50
N GLY A 4 -14.26 21.16 37.39
CA GLY A 4 -12.89 21.37 36.96
C GLY A 4 -12.70 22.69 36.26
N PHE A 5 -11.59 23.41 36.51
CA PHE A 5 -11.11 24.43 35.59
C PHE A 5 -11.26 23.92 34.15
N ARG A 6 -11.64 24.76 33.18
CA ARG A 6 -11.98 24.37 31.78
C ARG A 6 -10.94 23.46 31.09
N THR A 7 -9.72 23.40 31.64
CA THR A 7 -8.61 22.53 31.22
C THR A 7 -8.69 21.08 31.68
N GLN A 8 -9.40 20.76 32.79
CA GLN A 8 -9.43 19.40 33.35
C GLN A 8 -10.05 18.34 32.43
N PRO A 9 -11.17 18.60 31.70
CA PRO A 9 -11.69 17.65 30.72
C PRO A 9 -10.67 17.34 29.60
N MET A 10 -9.88 18.34 29.19
CA MET A 10 -8.84 18.15 28.16
C MET A 10 -7.68 17.31 28.70
N LEU A 11 -7.23 17.56 29.93
CA LEU A 11 -6.20 16.74 30.58
C LEU A 11 -6.64 15.29 30.78
N MET A 12 -7.90 15.08 31.17
CA MET A 12 -8.48 13.75 31.31
C MET A 12 -8.57 13.03 29.97
N LEU A 13 -8.97 13.72 28.89
CA LEU A 13 -8.98 13.15 27.55
C LEU A 13 -7.56 12.77 27.08
N ALA A 14 -6.57 13.63 27.33
CA ALA A 14 -5.17 13.34 27.02
C ALA A 14 -4.64 12.13 27.82
N ALA A 15 -4.97 12.04 29.11
CA ALA A 15 -4.63 10.90 29.95
C ALA A 15 -5.30 9.60 29.46
N ALA A 16 -6.56 9.67 29.02
CA ALA A 16 -7.28 8.56 28.43
C ALA A 16 -6.57 8.05 27.15
N VAL A 17 -6.20 8.95 26.23
CA VAL A 17 -5.43 8.59 25.03
C VAL A 17 -4.08 7.96 25.39
N TYR A 18 -3.37 8.53 26.37
CA TYR A 18 -2.09 7.99 26.85
C TYR A 18 -2.21 6.58 27.45
N LEU A 19 -3.21 6.34 28.29
CA LEU A 19 -3.43 5.02 28.90
C LEU A 19 -3.77 3.97 27.84
N ARG A 20 -4.56 4.34 26.83
CA ARG A 20 -4.86 3.44 25.71
C ARG A 20 -3.60 3.08 24.92
N SER A 21 -2.76 4.04 24.59
CA SER A 21 -1.57 3.81 23.78
C SER A 21 -0.44 3.08 24.51
N THR A 22 -0.29 3.28 25.83
CA THR A 22 0.84 2.75 26.60
C THR A 22 0.51 1.55 27.49
N LYS A 23 -0.74 1.41 27.91
CA LYS A 23 -1.17 0.35 28.84
C LYS A 23 -2.19 -0.61 28.25
N ASN A 24 -2.56 -0.43 26.97
CA ASN A 24 -3.55 -1.26 26.27
C ASN A 24 -4.89 -1.38 27.02
N VAL A 25 -5.31 -0.30 27.68
CA VAL A 25 -6.57 -0.26 28.45
C VAL A 25 -7.74 -0.02 27.50
N THR A 26 -8.85 -0.73 27.69
CA THR A 26 -10.11 -0.47 26.98
C THR A 26 -10.94 0.52 27.79
N ILE A 27 -11.18 1.70 27.22
CA ILE A 27 -12.06 2.72 27.83
C ILE A 27 -13.48 2.49 27.32
N THR A 28 -14.36 2.02 28.20
CA THR A 28 -15.76 1.74 27.84
C THR A 28 -16.55 3.02 27.61
N GLU A 29 -16.35 4.03 28.45
CA GLU A 29 -17.11 5.28 28.38
C GLU A 29 -16.37 6.43 29.06
N VAL A 30 -16.61 7.65 28.58
CA VAL A 30 -16.12 8.89 29.23
C VAL A 30 -17.31 9.82 29.38
N LEU A 31 -17.75 10.06 30.61
CA LEU A 31 -18.98 10.82 30.88
C LEU A 31 -18.68 12.24 31.34
N TYR A 32 -19.30 13.20 30.65
CA TYR A 32 -19.29 14.62 31.00
C TYR A 32 -20.68 15.05 31.46
N GLY A 33 -20.80 15.45 32.72
CA GLY A 33 -22.01 16.06 33.25
C GLY A 33 -22.00 17.56 32.97
N ALA A 34 -23.02 18.06 32.27
CA ALA A 34 -23.14 19.48 31.95
C ALA A 34 -24.11 20.15 32.93
N TYR A 35 -23.64 20.43 34.15
CA TYR A 35 -24.46 21.03 35.20
C TYR A 35 -25.04 22.41 34.82
N ASP A 36 -24.27 23.19 34.06
CA ASP A 36 -24.70 24.51 33.57
C ASP A 36 -25.81 24.39 32.51
N ALA A 37 -25.98 23.23 31.89
CA ALA A 37 -27.04 22.94 30.92
C ALA A 37 -28.24 22.22 31.57
N ARG A 38 -28.38 22.29 32.90
CA ARG A 38 -29.50 21.65 33.60
C ARG A 38 -30.82 22.31 33.24
N ASN A 39 -31.88 21.49 33.19
CA ASN A 39 -33.24 21.99 33.12
C ASN A 39 -33.62 22.58 34.49
N GLU A 40 -33.97 23.86 34.53
CA GLU A 40 -34.23 24.59 35.78
C GLU A 40 -35.53 24.13 36.48
N GLU A 41 -36.53 23.69 35.72
CA GLU A 41 -37.82 23.23 36.25
C GLU A 41 -37.73 21.85 36.93
N THR A 42 -36.95 20.94 36.34
CA THR A 42 -36.77 19.56 36.84
C THR A 42 -35.47 19.36 37.63
N ASN A 43 -34.65 20.41 37.74
CA ASN A 43 -33.31 20.41 38.33
C ASN A 43 -32.41 19.24 37.83
N THR A 44 -32.59 18.81 36.59
CA THR A 44 -31.91 17.64 36.02
C THR A 44 -30.84 18.08 35.01
N ALA A 45 -29.60 17.63 35.20
CA ALA A 45 -28.48 17.96 34.32
C ALA A 45 -28.20 16.84 33.31
N PRO A 46 -28.01 17.16 32.01
CA PRO A 46 -27.67 16.15 31.01
C PRO A 46 -26.25 15.60 31.19
N VAL A 47 -26.08 14.32 30.88
CA VAL A 47 -24.78 13.64 30.83
C VAL A 47 -24.48 13.27 29.38
N PHE A 48 -23.34 13.74 28.88
CA PHE A 48 -22.85 13.47 27.55
C PHE A 48 -21.74 12.42 27.57
N SER A 49 -21.77 11.51 26.61
CA SER A 49 -20.64 10.65 26.30
C SER A 49 -19.62 11.43 25.47
N LEU A 50 -18.36 11.41 25.91
CA LEU A 50 -17.19 11.92 25.17
C LEU A 50 -16.46 10.80 24.42
N ARG A 51 -16.95 9.56 24.47
CA ARG A 51 -16.38 8.45 23.70
C ARG A 51 -16.25 8.73 22.19
N PRO A 52 -17.20 9.41 21.51
CA PRO A 52 -17.04 9.76 20.10
C PRO A 52 -15.79 10.60 19.79
N PHE A 53 -15.27 11.37 20.75
CA PHE A 53 -14.01 12.10 20.57
C PHE A 53 -12.80 11.15 20.59
N LEU A 54 -12.81 10.13 21.46
CA LEU A 54 -11.77 9.10 21.47
C LEU A 54 -11.80 8.29 20.17
N ASP A 55 -12.99 7.92 19.69
CA ASP A 55 -13.14 7.19 18.43
C ASP A 55 -12.59 8.01 17.26
N LEU A 56 -12.87 9.32 17.22
CA LEU A 56 -12.33 10.22 16.19
C LEU A 56 -10.80 10.26 16.21
N ILE A 57 -10.18 10.35 17.38
CA ILE A 57 -8.71 10.34 17.54
C ILE A 57 -8.12 9.02 17.02
N ASP A 58 -8.77 7.90 17.32
CA ASP A 58 -8.32 6.59 16.83
C ASP A 58 -8.42 6.50 15.31
N TRP A 59 -9.54 6.93 14.72
CA TRP A 59 -9.73 6.98 13.27
C TRP A 59 -8.70 7.89 12.59
N SER A 60 -8.40 9.06 13.16
CA SER A 60 -7.36 9.95 12.65
C SER A 60 -5.98 9.31 12.72
N THR A 61 -5.65 8.66 13.83
CA THR A 61 -4.37 7.95 14.00
C THR A 61 -4.24 6.77 13.03
N ALA A 62 -5.31 6.01 12.83
CA ALA A 62 -5.35 4.91 11.88
C ALA A 62 -5.15 5.38 10.45
N PHE A 63 -5.76 6.51 10.07
CA PHE A 63 -5.58 7.10 8.75
C PHE A 63 -4.16 7.62 8.56
N GLU A 64 -3.58 8.29 9.56
CA GLU A 64 -2.19 8.74 9.49
C GLU A 64 -1.21 7.57 9.34
N GLN A 65 -1.40 6.47 10.08
CA GLN A 65 -0.54 5.29 9.97
C GLN A 65 -0.60 4.64 8.59
N TRP A 66 -1.78 4.63 7.96
CA TRP A 66 -1.93 4.18 6.60
C TRP A 66 -1.22 5.11 5.61
N ASP A 67 -1.51 6.40 5.69
CA ASP A 67 -1.00 7.40 4.76
C ASP A 67 0.53 7.47 4.78
N ARG A 68 1.13 7.45 5.98
CA ARG A 68 2.59 7.52 6.15
C ARG A 68 3.32 6.20 5.99
N PHE A 69 2.75 5.08 6.42
CA PHE A 69 3.50 3.83 6.58
C PHE A 69 2.89 2.65 5.82
N GLY A 70 1.73 2.81 5.19
CA GLY A 70 0.99 1.73 4.57
C GLY A 70 0.46 0.68 5.55
N SER A 71 0.44 1.01 6.84
CA SER A 71 -0.04 0.11 7.89
C SER A 71 -1.53 0.31 8.11
N LEU A 72 -2.31 -0.76 7.90
CA LEU A 72 -3.73 -0.78 8.27
C LEU A 72 -3.97 -1.45 9.62
N GLY A 73 -2.94 -1.75 10.42
CA GLY A 73 -3.10 -2.41 11.72
C GLY A 73 -4.06 -1.64 12.65
N ALA A 74 -3.76 -0.36 12.89
CA ALA A 74 -4.64 0.51 13.66
C ALA A 74 -6.02 0.67 13.01
N PHE A 75 -6.10 0.71 11.68
CA PHE A 75 -7.36 0.84 10.94
C PHE A 75 -8.27 -0.37 11.12
N VAL A 76 -7.71 -1.57 11.03
CA VAL A 76 -8.39 -2.84 11.29
C VAL A 76 -8.93 -2.87 12.71
N ASP A 77 -8.14 -2.43 13.69
CA ASP A 77 -8.56 -2.39 15.10
C ASP A 77 -9.65 -1.36 15.35
N VAL A 78 -9.61 -0.21 14.66
CA VAL A 78 -10.63 0.83 14.79
C VAL A 78 -11.93 0.42 14.11
N VAL A 79 -11.87 -0.20 12.93
CA VAL A 79 -13.06 -0.77 12.28
C VAL A 79 -13.64 -1.92 13.10
N ALA A 80 -12.80 -2.76 13.72
CA ALA A 80 -13.25 -3.86 14.57
C ALA A 80 -13.85 -3.39 15.91
N ARG A 81 -13.38 -2.27 16.45
CA ARG A 81 -13.89 -1.66 17.71
C ARG A 81 -15.05 -0.70 17.48
N GLY A 82 -15.23 -0.20 16.26
CA GLY A 82 -16.30 0.72 15.89
C GLY A 82 -17.68 0.10 16.11
N ASP A 83 -18.50 0.83 16.89
CA ASP A 83 -19.87 0.57 17.33
C ASP A 83 -20.25 -0.91 17.51
N ALA A 84 -20.44 -1.35 18.76
CA ALA A 84 -20.93 -2.69 19.11
C ALA A 84 -22.26 -3.06 18.41
N ARG A 85 -22.94 -2.09 17.78
CA ARG A 85 -24.14 -2.28 16.96
C ARG A 85 -23.86 -2.73 15.52
N HIS A 86 -22.70 -2.41 14.93
CA HIS A 86 -22.39 -2.71 13.52
C HIS A 86 -20.88 -2.93 13.26
N PRO A 87 -20.31 -4.08 13.68
CA PRO A 87 -18.96 -4.46 13.27
C PRO A 87 -18.94 -4.72 11.77
N ASP A 88 -18.32 -3.83 10.99
CA ASP A 88 -18.14 -4.02 9.55
C ASP A 88 -16.97 -4.99 9.31
N ALA A 89 -17.23 -6.26 9.63
CA ALA A 89 -16.27 -7.35 9.50
C ALA A 89 -15.75 -7.49 8.06
N ARG A 90 -16.55 -7.09 7.06
CA ARG A 90 -16.16 -7.07 5.66
C ARG A 90 -15.14 -5.97 5.38
N LEU A 91 -15.39 -4.73 5.83
CA LEU A 91 -14.43 -3.63 5.70
C LEU A 91 -13.11 -3.98 6.41
N SER A 92 -13.18 -4.44 7.66
CA SER A 92 -11.99 -4.82 8.44
C SER A 92 -11.17 -5.91 7.73
N LYS A 93 -11.83 -6.97 7.25
CA LYS A 93 -11.18 -8.06 6.52
C LYS A 93 -10.55 -7.61 5.21
N THR A 94 -11.27 -6.82 4.41
CA THR A 94 -10.78 -6.38 3.09
C THR A 94 -9.61 -5.40 3.24
N MET A 95 -9.65 -4.51 4.21
CA MET A 95 -8.53 -3.63 4.59
C MET A 95 -7.31 -4.43 5.03
N ARG A 96 -7.48 -5.41 5.92
CA ARG A 96 -6.38 -6.29 6.34
C ARG A 96 -5.70 -6.95 5.15
N ASN A 97 -6.48 -7.49 4.22
CA ASN A 97 -5.96 -8.12 3.01
C ASN A 97 -5.18 -7.15 2.10
N VAL A 98 -5.53 -5.86 2.07
CA VAL A 98 -4.75 -4.83 1.35
C VAL A 98 -3.39 -4.63 2.01
N ALA A 99 -3.35 -4.44 3.33
CA ALA A 99 -2.11 -4.27 4.07
C ALA A 99 -1.20 -5.51 3.95
N ASP A 100 -1.76 -6.71 4.15
CA ASP A 100 -1.02 -7.96 3.99
C ASP A 100 -0.49 -8.10 2.55
N GLY A 101 -1.30 -7.71 1.56
CA GLY A 101 -0.89 -7.70 0.17
C GLY A 101 0.31 -6.79 -0.10
N LEU A 102 0.28 -5.55 0.42
CA LEU A 102 1.40 -4.60 0.29
C LEU A 102 2.65 -5.12 1.03
N ALA A 103 2.50 -5.51 2.29
CA ALA A 103 3.59 -5.99 3.13
C ALA A 103 4.30 -7.23 2.54
N LEU A 104 3.54 -8.11 1.87
CA LEU A 104 4.03 -9.34 1.27
C LEU A 104 4.31 -9.23 -0.24
N ASN A 105 4.32 -8.02 -0.80
CA ASN A 105 4.56 -7.76 -2.23
C ASN A 105 3.62 -8.52 -3.18
N ARG A 106 2.39 -8.80 -2.77
CA ARG A 106 1.40 -9.59 -3.53
C ARG A 106 0.53 -8.69 -4.42
N VAL A 107 1.11 -8.14 -5.48
CA VAL A 107 0.47 -7.17 -6.39
C VAL A 107 -0.97 -7.53 -6.76
N GLU A 108 -1.22 -8.75 -7.26
CA GLU A 108 -2.56 -9.19 -7.67
C GLU A 108 -3.53 -9.42 -6.50
N HIS A 109 -3.01 -9.79 -5.33
CA HIS A 109 -3.84 -9.89 -4.13
C HIS A 109 -4.21 -8.50 -3.62
N THR A 110 -3.23 -7.61 -3.44
CA THR A 110 -3.39 -6.21 -3.03
C THR A 110 -4.45 -5.52 -3.86
N ARG A 111 -4.35 -5.65 -5.18
CA ARG A 111 -5.31 -5.09 -6.13
C ARG A 111 -6.75 -5.56 -5.88
N ARG A 112 -6.97 -6.87 -5.84
CA ARG A 112 -8.31 -7.45 -5.63
C ARG A 112 -8.89 -7.02 -4.30
N SER A 113 -8.07 -7.03 -3.25
CA SER A 113 -8.46 -6.60 -1.92
C SER A 113 -8.76 -5.10 -1.87
N ALA A 114 -7.99 -4.26 -2.55
CA ALA A 114 -8.17 -2.81 -2.58
C ALA A 114 -9.50 -2.43 -3.22
N LYS A 115 -9.87 -3.07 -4.34
CA LYS A 115 -11.20 -2.87 -4.95
C LYS A 115 -12.32 -3.18 -3.97
N SER A 116 -12.29 -4.35 -3.33
CA SER A 116 -13.34 -4.73 -2.37
C SER A 116 -13.34 -3.85 -1.12
N ALA A 117 -12.18 -3.38 -0.67
CA ALA A 117 -12.06 -2.48 0.47
C ALA A 117 -12.62 -1.09 0.16
N ILE A 118 -12.34 -0.55 -1.03
CA ILE A 118 -12.89 0.74 -1.51
C ILE A 118 -14.40 0.68 -1.67
N GLU A 119 -14.93 -0.40 -2.24
CA GLU A 119 -16.37 -0.59 -2.34
C GLU A 119 -17.04 -0.61 -0.96
N SER A 120 -16.46 -1.36 0.00
CA SER A 120 -16.97 -1.44 1.38
C SER A 120 -16.84 -0.10 2.12
N ALA A 121 -15.73 0.62 1.90
CA ALA A 121 -15.51 1.92 2.52
C ALA A 121 -16.49 2.98 2.00
N ARG A 122 -16.79 2.97 0.69
CA ARG A 122 -17.77 3.86 0.08
C ARG A 122 -19.18 3.57 0.59
N SER A 123 -19.60 2.31 0.61
CA SER A 123 -20.94 1.95 1.13
C SER A 123 -21.10 2.41 2.57
N ARG A 124 -20.10 2.18 3.42
CA ARG A 124 -20.12 2.61 4.83
C ARG A 124 -20.12 4.13 4.99
N ALA A 125 -19.45 4.85 4.09
CA ALA A 125 -19.42 6.31 4.11
C ALA A 125 -20.75 6.96 3.69
N GLU A 126 -21.59 6.25 2.96
CA GLU A 126 -22.92 6.69 2.51
C GLU A 126 -24.04 6.38 3.52
N GLU A 127 -23.75 5.59 4.56
CA GLU A 127 -24.74 5.26 5.58
C GLU A 127 -25.22 6.50 6.37
N PRO A 128 -26.48 6.50 6.86
CA PRO A 128 -27.03 7.62 7.62
C PRO A 128 -26.16 8.02 8.81
N ALA A 129 -26.15 9.31 9.17
CA ALA A 129 -25.35 9.81 10.30
C ALA A 129 -25.71 9.18 11.67
N ALA A 130 -26.89 8.56 11.77
CA ALA A 130 -27.30 7.78 12.94
C ALA A 130 -26.50 6.47 13.13
N THR A 131 -25.81 6.01 12.07
CA THR A 131 -25.07 4.75 12.00
C THR A 131 -23.56 4.91 11.82
N ALA A 132 -23.09 6.07 11.35
CA ALA A 132 -21.68 6.47 11.35
C ALA A 132 -21.54 7.96 11.69
N PRO A 133 -20.64 8.33 12.62
CA PRO A 133 -20.28 9.74 12.80
C PRO A 133 -19.81 10.35 11.47
N ARG A 134 -20.27 11.56 11.15
CA ARG A 134 -19.95 12.24 9.87
C ARG A 134 -18.45 12.31 9.59
N GLN A 135 -17.64 12.46 10.63
CA GLN A 135 -16.19 12.50 10.55
C GLN A 135 -15.59 11.17 10.08
N THR A 136 -16.12 10.03 10.56
CA THR A 136 -15.73 8.70 10.11
C THR A 136 -16.04 8.51 8.63
N SER A 137 -17.23 8.92 8.18
CA SER A 137 -17.61 8.85 6.76
C SER A 137 -16.71 9.72 5.87
N GLN A 138 -16.25 10.87 6.36
CA GLN A 138 -15.31 11.72 5.63
C GLN A 138 -13.92 11.08 5.50
N LEU A 139 -13.42 10.46 6.57
CA LEU A 139 -12.15 9.73 6.54
C LEU A 139 -12.21 8.52 5.59
N LEU A 140 -13.31 7.77 5.59
CA LEU A 140 -13.52 6.66 4.66
C LEU A 140 -13.58 7.12 3.19
N ARG A 141 -14.21 8.28 2.91
CA ARG A 141 -14.18 8.90 1.57
C ARG A 141 -12.78 9.32 1.18
N SER A 142 -12.04 9.98 2.08
CA SER A 142 -10.66 10.40 1.83
C SER A 142 -9.75 9.21 1.55
N TRP A 143 -9.89 8.13 2.33
CA TRP A 143 -9.18 6.87 2.10
C TRP A 143 -9.52 6.24 0.75
N SER A 144 -10.81 6.17 0.42
CA SER A 144 -11.28 5.63 -0.86
C SER A 144 -10.79 6.44 -2.06
N GLY A 145 -10.63 7.75 -1.90
CA GLY A 145 -10.09 8.64 -2.92
C GLY A 145 -8.59 8.49 -3.10
N SER A 146 -7.82 8.54 -2.01
CA SER A 146 -6.35 8.38 -2.04
C SER A 146 -5.91 6.97 -2.48
N SER A 147 -6.69 5.95 -2.11
CA SER A 147 -6.41 4.55 -2.49
C SER A 147 -7.01 4.16 -3.84
N SER A 148 -7.67 5.08 -4.54
CA SER A 148 -8.36 4.78 -5.81
C SER A 148 -7.42 4.22 -6.87
N ALA A 149 -6.17 4.71 -6.93
CA ALA A 149 -5.12 4.16 -7.80
C ALA A 149 -4.99 2.64 -7.62
N LEU A 150 -4.88 2.15 -6.37
CA LEU A 150 -4.82 0.71 -6.07
C LEU A 150 -6.04 -0.10 -6.58
N SER A 151 -7.17 0.55 -6.89
CA SER A 151 -8.40 -0.08 -7.41
C SER A 151 -8.65 0.09 -8.91
N HIS A 152 -8.05 1.09 -9.57
CA HIS A 152 -8.18 1.34 -11.01
C HIS A 152 -7.42 0.33 -11.87
N LEU A 153 -6.68 -0.56 -11.21
CA LEU A 153 -5.95 -1.63 -11.82
C LEU A 153 -6.90 -2.62 -12.52
N PRO A 154 -6.70 -2.86 -13.83
CA PRO A 154 -7.69 -3.57 -14.64
C PRO A 154 -7.95 -4.99 -14.13
N HIS A 155 -9.22 -5.38 -14.18
CA HIS A 155 -9.74 -6.56 -13.51
C HIS A 155 -9.62 -7.79 -14.41
N ARG A 156 -8.90 -8.82 -13.94
CA ARG A 156 -9.02 -10.16 -14.49
C ARG A 156 -10.36 -10.78 -14.08
N GLN A 157 -11.27 -10.96 -15.04
CA GLN A 157 -11.97 -12.25 -15.09
C GLN A 157 -10.96 -13.28 -15.60
N ARG A 158 -10.99 -14.51 -15.09
CA ARG A 158 -10.02 -15.59 -15.38
C ARG A 158 -9.71 -15.76 -16.89
N ALA A 159 -10.62 -15.32 -17.77
CA ALA A 159 -10.58 -15.37 -19.23
C ALA A 159 -9.88 -14.20 -19.95
N GLU A 160 -9.71 -13.01 -19.38
CA GLU A 160 -9.09 -11.85 -20.07
C GLU A 160 -7.67 -11.56 -19.55
N ARG A 161 -6.67 -11.70 -20.42
CA ARG A 161 -5.26 -11.36 -20.13
C ARG A 161 -5.08 -9.85 -20.28
N LEU A 162 -4.45 -9.22 -19.28
CA LEU A 162 -4.14 -7.80 -19.34
C LEU A 162 -3.04 -7.52 -20.37
N PRO A 163 -3.19 -6.52 -21.24
CA PRO A 163 -2.10 -6.11 -22.12
C PRO A 163 -0.93 -5.56 -21.29
N ALA A 164 0.29 -5.67 -21.83
CA ALA A 164 1.52 -5.26 -21.17
C ALA A 164 1.47 -3.84 -20.57
N ARG A 165 0.84 -2.89 -21.27
CA ARG A 165 0.70 -1.49 -20.80
C ARG A 165 -0.18 -1.35 -19.57
N ALA A 166 -1.31 -2.06 -19.54
CA ALA A 166 -2.23 -2.08 -18.41
C ALA A 166 -1.57 -2.70 -17.16
N HIS A 167 -0.81 -3.76 -17.38
CA HIS A 167 0.00 -4.39 -16.35
C HIS A 167 1.09 -3.42 -15.83
N ALA A 168 1.80 -2.74 -16.72
CA ALA A 168 2.85 -1.78 -16.35
C ALA A 168 2.33 -0.63 -15.49
N ALA A 169 1.19 -0.02 -15.88
CA ALA A 169 0.54 1.02 -15.08
C ALA A 169 0.24 0.54 -13.65
N SER A 170 -0.18 -0.73 -13.50
CA SER A 170 -0.50 -1.28 -12.19
C SER A 170 0.70 -1.39 -11.26
N TYR A 171 1.85 -1.79 -11.80
CA TYR A 171 3.08 -1.82 -11.03
C TYR A 171 3.59 -0.42 -10.72
N ALA A 172 3.47 0.53 -11.66
CA ALA A 172 3.89 1.92 -11.45
C ALA A 172 3.19 2.52 -10.23
N GLU A 173 1.86 2.40 -10.17
CA GLU A 173 1.06 2.91 -9.06
C GLU A 173 1.43 2.24 -7.73
N MET A 174 1.59 0.90 -7.72
CA MET A 174 1.99 0.20 -6.50
C MET A 174 3.38 0.63 -6.01
N ILE A 175 4.34 0.80 -6.92
CA ILE A 175 5.69 1.28 -6.57
C ILE A 175 5.62 2.69 -5.99
N GLU A 176 4.84 3.59 -6.59
CA GLU A 176 4.67 4.96 -6.09
C GLU A 176 4.05 4.99 -4.68
N VAL A 177 3.03 4.17 -4.43
CA VAL A 177 2.43 4.02 -3.09
C VAL A 177 3.46 3.53 -2.08
N LEU A 178 4.21 2.47 -2.42
CA LEU A 178 5.25 1.93 -1.53
C LEU A 178 6.38 2.93 -1.26
N LEU A 179 6.78 3.73 -2.26
CA LEU A 179 7.77 4.80 -2.10
C LEU A 179 7.25 5.91 -1.19
N ALA A 180 6.01 6.37 -1.40
CA ALA A 180 5.37 7.40 -0.58
C ALA A 180 5.28 6.96 0.90
N GLN A 181 5.00 5.68 1.13
CA GLN A 181 4.92 5.06 2.45
C GLN A 181 6.28 4.69 3.06
N GLY A 182 7.39 4.99 2.37
CA GLY A 182 8.74 4.69 2.82
C GLY A 182 9.10 3.19 2.85
N GLN A 183 8.29 2.33 2.21
CA GLN A 183 8.50 0.88 2.12
C GLN A 183 9.52 0.53 1.02
N LEU A 184 10.77 0.93 1.23
CA LEU A 184 11.82 0.90 0.19
C LEU A 184 12.17 -0.51 -0.29
N ALA A 185 12.24 -1.51 0.60
CA ALA A 185 12.57 -2.88 0.23
C ALA A 185 11.45 -3.53 -0.60
N GLN A 186 10.20 -3.28 -0.23
CA GLN A 186 9.01 -3.68 -0.98
C GLN A 186 9.00 -2.99 -2.36
N ALA A 187 9.17 -1.67 -2.40
CA ALA A 187 9.22 -0.91 -3.64
C ALA A 187 10.30 -1.44 -4.60
N ALA A 188 11.51 -1.69 -4.10
CA ALA A 188 12.61 -2.23 -4.90
C ALA A 188 12.32 -3.64 -5.44
N THR A 189 11.67 -4.48 -4.62
CA THR A 189 11.25 -5.83 -5.01
C THR A 189 10.21 -5.78 -6.11
N VAL A 190 9.13 -5.01 -5.92
CA VAL A 190 8.04 -4.85 -6.88
C VAL A 190 8.54 -4.22 -8.18
N ALA A 191 9.41 -3.22 -8.10
CA ALA A 191 10.00 -2.56 -9.26
C ALA A 191 10.86 -3.51 -10.10
N ARG A 192 11.69 -4.36 -9.48
CA ARG A 192 12.45 -5.38 -10.21
C ARG A 192 11.50 -6.34 -10.95
N GLU A 193 10.54 -6.92 -10.24
CA GLU A 193 9.62 -7.90 -10.83
C GLU A 193 8.71 -7.31 -11.92
N SER A 194 8.41 -6.01 -11.82
CA SER A 194 7.61 -5.30 -12.81
C SER A 194 8.27 -5.25 -14.20
N LEU A 195 9.59 -5.07 -14.27
CA LEU A 195 10.29 -4.93 -15.54
C LEU A 195 10.36 -6.28 -16.25
N VAL A 196 10.64 -7.35 -15.50
CA VAL A 196 10.59 -8.74 -16.01
C VAL A 196 9.19 -9.04 -16.56
N SER A 197 8.15 -8.71 -15.79
CA SER A 197 6.77 -9.00 -16.18
C SER A 197 6.31 -8.14 -17.38
N LEU A 198 6.77 -6.88 -17.48
CA LEU A 198 6.53 -6.02 -18.64
C LEU A 198 7.15 -6.63 -19.90
N VAL A 199 8.43 -7.01 -19.83
CA VAL A 199 9.14 -7.63 -20.97
C VAL A 199 8.47 -8.92 -21.39
N LEU A 200 8.16 -9.81 -20.44
CA LEU A 200 7.46 -11.07 -20.72
C LEU A 200 6.12 -10.83 -21.44
N LEU A 201 5.28 -9.91 -20.96
CA LEU A 201 3.98 -9.66 -21.60
C LEU A 201 4.08 -8.90 -22.92
N ALA A 202 5.13 -8.11 -23.12
CA ALA A 202 5.37 -7.43 -24.39
C ALA A 202 5.82 -8.42 -25.47
N ARG A 203 6.69 -9.38 -25.11
CA ARG A 203 7.24 -10.38 -26.04
C ARG A 203 6.34 -11.59 -26.21
N GLU A 204 5.60 -11.95 -25.17
CA GLU A 204 4.66 -13.06 -25.13
C GLU A 204 3.34 -12.62 -24.52
N PRO A 205 2.46 -11.96 -25.31
CA PRO A 205 1.16 -11.47 -24.81
C PRO A 205 0.25 -12.58 -24.25
N ALA A 206 0.50 -13.83 -24.64
CA ALA A 206 -0.19 -15.02 -24.19
C ALA A 206 0.47 -15.73 -23.00
N ALA A 207 1.55 -15.20 -22.43
CA ALA A 207 2.24 -15.84 -21.31
C ALA A 207 1.36 -15.88 -20.05
N ASP A 208 1.53 -16.95 -19.27
CA ASP A 208 1.05 -16.97 -17.89
C ASP A 208 2.16 -16.50 -16.95
N LEU A 209 1.94 -15.38 -16.28
CA LEU A 209 2.88 -14.80 -15.31
C LEU A 209 3.20 -15.74 -14.13
N ALA A 210 2.37 -16.76 -13.89
CA ALA A 210 2.61 -17.78 -12.88
C ALA A 210 3.62 -18.85 -13.34
N GLN A 211 3.89 -18.97 -14.65
CA GLN A 211 4.84 -19.94 -15.17
C GLN A 211 6.29 -19.44 -15.01
N PRO A 212 7.19 -20.20 -14.34
CA PRO A 212 8.55 -19.75 -14.07
C PRO A 212 9.44 -19.60 -15.32
N ALA A 213 9.28 -20.47 -16.32
CA ALA A 213 10.19 -20.56 -17.46
C ALA A 213 10.29 -19.24 -18.25
N GLY A 214 9.15 -18.64 -18.60
CA GLY A 214 9.13 -17.36 -19.33
C GLY A 214 9.75 -16.21 -18.52
N ARG A 215 9.54 -16.19 -17.20
CA ARG A 215 10.15 -15.16 -16.31
C ARG A 215 11.66 -15.32 -16.26
N ALA A 216 12.15 -16.54 -16.06
CA ALA A 216 13.58 -16.83 -15.97
C ALA A 216 14.31 -16.46 -17.27
N ARG A 217 13.70 -16.76 -18.43
CA ARG A 217 14.21 -16.36 -19.74
C ARG A 217 14.39 -14.84 -19.84
N TRP A 218 13.35 -14.05 -19.61
CA TRP A 218 13.46 -12.59 -19.74
C TRP A 218 14.28 -11.91 -18.64
N GLU A 219 14.37 -12.53 -17.46
CA GLU A 219 15.34 -12.10 -16.44
C GLU A 219 16.79 -12.30 -16.92
N ARG A 220 17.11 -13.43 -17.56
CA ARG A 220 18.44 -13.66 -18.18
C ARG A 220 18.73 -12.62 -19.26
N ALA A 221 17.77 -12.34 -20.16
CA ALA A 221 17.93 -11.31 -21.20
C ALA A 221 18.26 -9.92 -20.61
N LEU A 222 17.52 -9.50 -19.57
CA LEU A 222 17.78 -8.24 -18.87
C LEU A 222 19.15 -8.23 -18.18
N ASN A 223 19.58 -9.36 -17.61
CA ASN A 223 20.91 -9.48 -17.00
C ASN A 223 22.05 -9.37 -18.02
N SER A 224 21.88 -9.93 -19.23
CA SER A 224 22.87 -9.78 -20.31
C SER A 224 22.94 -8.33 -20.79
N CYS A 225 21.79 -7.69 -21.01
CA CYS A 225 21.70 -6.29 -21.46
C CYS A 225 22.30 -5.27 -20.48
N ALA A 226 22.28 -5.56 -19.17
CA ALA A 226 22.93 -4.74 -18.16
C ALA A 226 24.47 -4.73 -18.23
N GLY A 227 25.09 -5.69 -18.92
CA GLY A 227 26.53 -5.87 -18.97
C GLY A 227 27.19 -5.50 -20.30
N ASP A 228 26.41 -5.37 -21.38
CA ASP A 228 26.95 -5.21 -22.73
C ASP A 228 26.98 -3.75 -23.18
N LYS A 229 28.14 -3.32 -23.69
CA LYS A 229 28.32 -1.98 -24.29
C LYS A 229 28.00 -1.97 -25.79
N ALA A 230 27.81 -3.14 -26.40
CA ALA A 230 27.47 -3.30 -27.80
C ALA A 230 25.96 -3.22 -28.08
N ASP A 231 25.13 -3.15 -27.03
CA ASP A 231 23.68 -3.09 -27.17
C ASP A 231 23.22 -1.81 -27.90
N PRO A 232 22.10 -1.89 -28.66
CA PRO A 232 21.48 -0.74 -29.29
C PRO A 232 21.22 0.42 -28.29
N PRO A 233 21.46 1.69 -28.68
CA PRO A 233 21.21 2.85 -27.83
C PRO A 233 19.79 2.91 -27.24
N GLU A 234 18.81 2.36 -27.94
CA GLU A 234 17.41 2.25 -27.52
C GLU A 234 17.23 1.40 -26.26
N LEU A 235 18.13 0.45 -25.99
CA LEU A 235 18.11 -0.38 -24.78
C LEU A 235 18.72 0.32 -23.56
N ALA A 236 19.46 1.42 -23.75
CA ALA A 236 20.17 2.11 -22.67
C ALA A 236 19.25 2.50 -21.48
N PRO A 237 18.02 3.01 -21.68
CA PRO A 237 17.10 3.28 -20.57
C PRO A 237 16.69 2.03 -19.79
N ILE A 238 16.47 0.91 -20.48
CA ILE A 238 16.09 -0.38 -19.87
C ILE A 238 17.28 -0.94 -19.08
N SER A 239 18.46 -0.98 -19.71
CA SER A 239 19.71 -1.45 -19.11
C SER A 239 20.09 -0.65 -17.86
N ALA A 240 20.02 0.69 -17.94
CA ALA A 240 20.31 1.57 -16.81
C ALA A 240 19.30 1.40 -15.66
N ALA A 241 18.01 1.24 -15.97
CA ALA A 241 16.99 1.00 -14.96
C ALA A 241 17.17 -0.37 -14.30
N TRP A 242 17.36 -1.44 -15.09
CA TRP A 242 17.57 -2.81 -14.59
C TRP A 242 18.81 -2.92 -13.70
N SER A 243 19.95 -2.35 -14.14
CA SER A 243 21.18 -2.34 -13.35
C SER A 243 20.98 -1.64 -12.01
N SER A 244 20.40 -0.43 -12.03
CA SER A 244 20.19 0.35 -10.81
C SER A 244 19.23 -0.32 -9.83
N ILE A 245 18.12 -0.91 -10.30
CA ILE A 245 17.16 -1.58 -9.43
C ILE A 245 17.71 -2.90 -8.89
N ARG A 246 18.48 -3.64 -9.70
CA ARG A 246 19.15 -4.89 -9.28
C ARG A 246 20.14 -4.63 -8.15
N GLU A 247 20.95 -3.58 -8.26
CA GLU A 247 21.95 -3.23 -7.25
C GLU A 247 21.29 -2.89 -5.90
N VAL A 248 20.35 -1.94 -5.87
CA VAL A 248 19.70 -1.52 -4.62
C VAL A 248 18.85 -2.62 -4.00
N ARG A 249 18.13 -3.41 -4.81
CA ARG A 249 17.33 -4.54 -4.31
C ARG A 249 18.22 -5.60 -3.69
N ASN A 250 19.37 -5.91 -4.30
CA ASN A 250 20.30 -6.88 -3.75
C ASN A 250 20.93 -6.38 -2.45
N ASP A 251 21.31 -5.10 -2.38
CA ASP A 251 21.82 -4.51 -1.15
C ASP A 251 20.81 -4.62 0.00
N LEU A 252 19.55 -4.26 -0.25
CA LEU A 252 18.46 -4.39 0.71
C LEU A 252 18.19 -5.85 1.11
N ALA A 253 18.18 -6.78 0.15
CA ALA A 253 17.93 -8.20 0.38
C ALA A 253 19.06 -8.91 1.14
N HIS A 254 20.30 -8.45 0.97
CA HIS A 254 21.47 -8.96 1.69
C HIS A 254 21.79 -8.16 2.95
N ALA A 255 20.87 -7.31 3.42
CA ALA A 255 21.03 -6.50 4.63
C ALA A 255 22.33 -5.66 4.65
N GLY A 256 22.74 -5.16 3.49
CA GLY A 256 23.98 -4.37 3.32
C GLY A 256 25.27 -5.19 3.25
N TYR A 257 25.22 -6.53 3.33
CA TYR A 257 26.39 -7.41 3.13
C TYR A 257 26.70 -7.62 1.64
N THR A 258 26.85 -6.52 0.90
CA THR A 258 27.28 -6.55 -0.51
C THR A 258 28.69 -5.99 -0.67
N ARG A 259 29.35 -6.31 -1.79
CA ARG A 259 30.68 -5.75 -2.12
C ARG A 259 30.65 -4.21 -2.24
N THR A 260 29.50 -3.65 -2.57
CA THR A 260 29.18 -2.23 -2.65
C THR A 260 28.52 -1.79 -1.35
N ASN A 261 29.28 -1.72 -0.26
CA ASN A 261 28.76 -1.29 1.05
C ASN A 261 28.40 0.21 1.03
N LEU A 262 27.21 0.54 0.51
CA LEU A 262 26.73 1.91 0.40
C LEU A 262 26.35 2.47 1.78
N LYS A 263 26.79 3.69 2.10
CA LYS A 263 26.39 4.37 3.35
C LYS A 263 24.86 4.52 3.42
N THR A 264 24.26 4.31 4.59
CA THR A 264 22.80 4.24 4.82
C THR A 264 21.97 5.40 4.25
N PRO A 265 22.39 6.68 4.30
CA PRO A 265 21.62 7.75 3.65
C PRO A 265 21.59 7.63 2.11
N LYS A 266 22.66 7.09 1.51
CA LYS A 266 22.75 6.90 0.05
C LYS A 266 21.83 5.79 -0.44
N ILE A 267 21.64 4.70 0.32
CA ILE A 267 20.76 3.61 -0.14
C ILE A 267 19.30 4.07 -0.23
N ARG A 268 18.83 4.96 0.65
CA ARG A 268 17.47 5.54 0.56
C ARG A 268 17.29 6.30 -0.75
N THR A 269 18.16 7.26 -1.03
CA THR A 269 18.10 8.08 -2.25
C THR A 269 18.29 7.23 -3.50
N ASN A 270 19.24 6.30 -3.50
CA ASN A 270 19.47 5.39 -4.63
C ASN A 270 18.26 4.49 -4.90
N THR A 271 17.63 3.96 -3.85
CA THR A 271 16.42 3.14 -4.00
C THR A 271 15.29 3.95 -4.59
N HIS A 272 15.05 5.16 -4.07
CA HIS A 272 14.03 6.05 -4.61
C HIS A 272 14.27 6.37 -6.09
N ASN A 273 15.51 6.74 -6.45
CA ASN A 273 15.88 7.05 -7.83
C ASN A 273 15.76 5.83 -8.76
N ALA A 274 16.20 4.65 -8.33
CA ALA A 274 16.11 3.42 -9.10
C ALA A 274 14.64 3.01 -9.33
N CYS A 275 13.81 3.05 -8.29
CA CYS A 275 12.37 2.81 -8.42
C CYS A 275 11.70 3.85 -9.33
N GLN A 276 12.06 5.14 -9.23
CA GLN A 276 11.48 6.18 -10.08
C GLN A 276 11.85 5.99 -11.56
N ARG A 277 13.07 5.52 -11.87
CA ARG A 277 13.45 5.14 -13.23
C ARG A 277 12.53 4.04 -13.77
N ILE A 278 12.27 3.01 -12.98
CA ILE A 278 11.33 1.94 -13.34
C ILE A 278 9.91 2.50 -13.54
N VAL A 279 9.41 3.31 -12.60
CA VAL A 279 8.08 3.94 -12.71
C VAL A 279 7.94 4.74 -14.01
N ASN A 280 8.96 5.51 -14.38
CA ASN A 280 8.95 6.29 -15.62
C ASN A 280 8.86 5.38 -16.86
N LEU A 281 9.61 4.26 -16.88
CA LEU A 281 9.49 3.25 -17.93
C LEU A 281 8.11 2.59 -17.95
N LEU A 282 7.53 2.29 -16.79
CA LEU A 282 6.22 1.65 -16.72
C LEU A 282 5.07 2.58 -17.16
N LYS A 283 5.17 3.89 -16.86
CA LYS A 283 4.21 4.90 -17.31
C LYS A 283 4.26 5.13 -18.82
N GLN A 284 5.43 4.96 -19.43
CA GLN A 284 5.62 5.03 -20.88
C GLN A 284 6.44 3.82 -21.37
N PRO A 285 5.81 2.62 -21.45
CA PRO A 285 6.53 1.39 -21.78
C PRO A 285 7.25 1.49 -23.13
N PRO A 286 8.59 1.35 -23.17
CA PRO A 286 9.35 1.45 -24.42
C PRO A 286 9.24 0.14 -25.21
N LEU A 287 8.03 -0.22 -25.64
CA LEU A 287 7.73 -1.53 -26.25
C LEU A 287 8.63 -1.82 -27.46
N HIS A 288 8.92 -0.80 -28.27
CA HIS A 288 9.82 -0.95 -29.42
C HIS A 288 11.27 -1.31 -29.01
N ALA A 289 11.78 -0.72 -27.92
CA ALA A 289 13.10 -1.07 -27.41
C ALA A 289 13.09 -2.49 -26.80
N ILE A 290 12.01 -2.88 -26.13
CA ILE A 290 11.85 -4.24 -25.59
C ILE A 290 11.94 -5.27 -26.73
N ASP A 291 11.48 -4.94 -27.94
CA ASP A 291 11.56 -5.86 -29.07
C ASP A 291 13.00 -6.15 -29.55
N LEU A 292 13.95 -5.29 -29.20
CA LEU A 292 15.36 -5.42 -29.51
C LEU A 292 16.11 -6.33 -28.51
N LEU A 293 15.48 -6.70 -27.39
CA LEU A 293 16.11 -7.62 -26.43
C LEU A 293 16.33 -8.99 -27.08
N ALA A 294 17.58 -9.45 -27.03
CA ALA A 294 17.94 -10.79 -27.46
C ALA A 294 17.08 -11.82 -26.73
N THR A 295 16.51 -12.77 -27.48
CA THR A 295 15.74 -13.87 -26.91
C THR A 295 16.76 -14.94 -26.50
N PRO A 296 16.93 -15.23 -25.19
CA PRO A 296 17.86 -16.25 -24.75
C PRO A 296 17.37 -17.64 -25.20
N PRO A 297 18.27 -18.58 -25.47
CA PRO A 297 17.89 -19.94 -25.81
C PRO A 297 17.04 -20.56 -24.68
N ASP A 298 16.07 -21.37 -25.08
CA ASP A 298 15.27 -22.16 -24.14
C ASP A 298 16.18 -23.22 -23.50
N GLU A 299 16.13 -23.34 -22.17
CA GLU A 299 16.97 -24.28 -21.39
C GLU A 299 16.78 -25.76 -21.81
N ALA A 300 15.83 -26.07 -22.71
CA ALA A 300 15.64 -27.38 -23.30
C ALA A 300 16.70 -27.75 -24.37
N GLU A 301 17.46 -26.80 -24.92
CA GLU A 301 18.54 -27.10 -25.90
C GLU A 301 19.91 -27.36 -25.25
N GLU A 302 20.20 -26.78 -24.06
CA GLU A 302 21.49 -26.98 -23.40
C GLU A 302 21.64 -28.34 -22.69
N ALA A 303 20.54 -29.07 -22.48
CA ALA A 303 20.57 -30.40 -21.85
C ALA A 303 20.87 -31.54 -22.84
N ASN A 304 20.97 -31.27 -24.15
CA ASN A 304 21.19 -32.28 -25.18
C ASN A 304 22.61 -32.29 -25.77
N ASP A 305 23.47 -31.35 -25.34
CA ASP A 305 24.87 -31.20 -25.79
C ASP A 305 25.89 -31.34 -24.63
N ALA A 306 25.52 -32.02 -23.54
CA ALA A 306 26.42 -32.36 -22.43
C ALA A 306 26.53 -33.88 -22.19
#